data_AF-A0A3M0YTY5-F1
#
_entry.id   AF-A0A3M0YTY5-F1
#
_cell.length_a   1.000
_cell.length_b   1.000
_cell.length_c   1.000
_cell.angle_alpha   90.00
_cell.angle_beta   90.00
_cell.angle_gamma   90.00
#
_symmetry.space_group_name_H-M   'P 1'
#
loop_
_entity.id
_entity.type
_entity.pdbx_description
1 polymer ?
#
loop_
_entity_poly.entity_id
_entity_poly.type
_entity_poly.pdbx_seq_one_letter_code
_entity_poly.pdbx_strand_id
1 'polypeptide(L)'
;MVYGVGIALAVLTGLLWGGIGVIVGTIRRHEVNVSHFFTLSSCISAAGSWLVLSTSPASAPPAGRMVELVIICVISGCAGILGMLSMEKAMQAGAVAWAIGQSAMVIPFIAGIFLWQAPFTLPALIILVVMTAGTVLLARGQHLCSSRTLQAGASLHNGPGGSSWLIFALGSFVLFGVQQTVSSLPSAWPDWTDRSGWRSAFTLTASGVFMLILCWRQWLRLGPARILAAKWRWLVGLSVIYACFVVSSQSLLFQAMDRLYDCGLLQMTYPLAISVCMLSVALWDVIVWRRSRPPCYWLGMFLLVSGVFLCASV
;
A
#
# COMPACT_ATOMS: atom_id res chain seq x y z
N MET A 1 9.48 -4.49 24.99
CA MET A 1 8.31 -3.60 24.83
C MET A 1 8.34 -2.86 23.49
N VAL A 2 9.45 -2.22 23.09
CA VAL A 2 9.62 -1.52 21.80
C VAL A 2 9.26 -2.41 20.59
N TYR A 3 9.76 -3.64 20.58
CA TYR A 3 9.48 -4.63 19.55
C TYR A 3 7.98 -4.89 19.32
N GLY A 4 7.24 -5.27 20.38
CA GLY A 4 5.81 -5.56 20.28
C GLY A 4 4.97 -4.35 19.82
N VAL A 5 5.39 -3.14 20.18
CA VAL A 5 4.76 -1.90 19.67
C VAL A 5 5.02 -1.74 18.18
N GLY A 6 6.25 -1.97 17.70
CA GLY A 6 6.57 -1.91 16.26
C GLY A 6 5.74 -2.88 15.42
N ILE A 7 5.61 -4.13 15.88
CA ILE A 7 4.76 -5.14 15.24
C ILE A 7 3.28 -4.70 15.24
N ALA A 8 2.76 -4.24 16.39
CA ALA A 8 1.38 -3.78 16.48
C ALA A 8 1.08 -2.61 15.52
N LEU A 9 2.00 -1.65 15.41
CA LEU A 9 1.88 -0.53 14.47
C LEU A 9 1.86 -1.00 13.02
N ALA A 10 2.74 -1.94 12.63
CA ALA A 10 2.75 -2.52 11.29
C ALA A 10 1.46 -3.29 10.97
N VAL A 11 0.92 -4.03 11.94
CA VAL A 11 -0.39 -4.71 11.82
C VAL A 11 -1.52 -3.69 11.63
N LEU A 12 -1.55 -2.62 12.43
CA LEU A 12 -2.54 -1.54 12.29
C LEU A 12 -2.44 -0.85 10.92
N THR A 13 -1.22 -0.58 10.45
CA THR A 13 -0.99 -0.08 9.08
C THR A 13 -1.59 -1.02 8.04
N GLY A 14 -1.36 -2.33 8.16
CA GLY A 14 -1.92 -3.32 7.26
C GLY A 14 -3.45 -3.37 7.28
N LEU A 15 -4.09 -3.25 8.45
CA LEU A 15 -5.55 -3.18 8.57
C LEU A 15 -6.12 -1.95 7.85
N LEU A 16 -5.50 -0.79 8.03
CA LEU A 16 -5.90 0.45 7.35
C LEU A 16 -5.71 0.35 5.83
N TRP A 17 -4.62 -0.27 5.37
CA TRP A 17 -4.42 -0.57 3.95
C TRP A 17 -5.45 -1.56 3.40
N GLY A 18 -5.91 -2.51 4.22
CA GLY A 18 -7.04 -3.36 3.88
C GLY A 18 -8.32 -2.55 3.63
N GLY A 19 -8.60 -1.57 4.49
CA GLY A 19 -9.69 -0.62 4.32
C GLY A 19 -9.56 0.21 3.03
N ILE A 20 -8.36 0.68 2.72
CA ILE A 20 -8.04 1.33 1.44
C ILE A 20 -8.40 0.41 0.26
N GLY A 21 -7.99 -0.87 0.31
CA GLY A 21 -8.31 -1.87 -0.72
C GLY A 21 -9.82 -2.04 -0.93
N VAL A 22 -10.60 -2.08 0.16
CA VAL A 22 -12.07 -2.15 0.10
C VAL A 22 -12.69 -0.91 -0.54
N ILE A 23 -12.20 0.30 -0.19
CA ILE A 23 -12.69 1.55 -0.78
C ILE A 23 -12.40 1.58 -2.28
N VAL A 24 -11.17 1.26 -2.69
CA VAL A 24 -10.79 1.22 -4.12
C VAL A 24 -11.63 0.20 -4.89
N GLY A 25 -11.85 -0.98 -4.31
CA GLY A 25 -12.75 -1.99 -4.90
C GLY A 25 -14.19 -1.50 -5.04
N THR A 26 -14.66 -0.69 -4.10
CA THR A 26 -16.01 -0.09 -4.12
C THR A 26 -16.13 1.01 -5.18
N ILE A 27 -15.13 1.89 -5.30
CA ILE A 27 -15.07 2.95 -6.33
C ILE A 27 -15.16 2.34 -7.73
N ARG A 28 -14.41 1.25 -7.98
CA ARG A 28 -14.42 0.55 -9.26
C ARG A 28 -15.78 -0.01 -9.65
N ARG A 29 -16.52 -0.57 -8.69
CA ARG A 29 -17.87 -1.12 -8.93
C ARG A 29 -18.92 -0.06 -9.24
N HIS A 30 -18.70 1.18 -8.80
CA HIS A 30 -19.63 2.30 -9.04
C HIS A 30 -19.29 3.11 -10.30
N GLU A 31 -18.32 2.63 -11.10
CA GLU A 31 -17.86 3.22 -12.36
C GLU A 31 -17.44 4.69 -12.24
N VAL A 32 -16.96 5.09 -11.06
CA VAL A 32 -16.43 6.43 -10.86
C VAL A 32 -15.01 6.51 -11.42
N ASN A 33 -14.68 7.65 -12.03
CA ASN A 33 -13.35 7.90 -12.56
C ASN A 33 -12.31 7.84 -11.44
N VAL A 34 -11.51 6.77 -11.44
CA VAL A 34 -10.50 6.45 -10.43
C VAL A 34 -9.42 7.52 -10.35
N SER A 35 -9.05 8.16 -11.46
CA SER A 35 -8.06 9.23 -11.49
C SER A 35 -8.53 10.47 -10.71
N HIS A 36 -9.81 10.82 -10.78
CA HIS A 36 -10.36 11.92 -9.98
C HIS A 36 -10.38 11.58 -8.50
N PHE A 37 -10.81 10.34 -8.18
CA PHE A 37 -10.81 9.86 -6.80
C PHE A 37 -9.40 9.93 -6.19
N PHE A 38 -8.38 9.40 -6.86
CA PHE A 38 -7.02 9.44 -6.35
C PHE A 38 -6.46 10.86 -6.32
N THR A 39 -6.77 11.72 -7.29
CA THR A 39 -6.33 13.13 -7.25
C THR A 39 -6.92 13.83 -6.02
N LEU A 40 -8.23 13.76 -5.83
CA LEU A 40 -8.91 14.39 -4.69
C LEU A 40 -8.41 13.82 -3.37
N SER A 41 -8.33 12.48 -3.25
CA SER A 41 -7.86 11.82 -2.05
C SER A 41 -6.40 12.14 -1.73
N SER A 42 -5.53 12.27 -2.73
CA SER A 42 -4.11 12.62 -2.52
C SER A 42 -3.96 14.06 -2.07
N CYS A 43 -4.73 14.99 -2.62
CA CYS A 43 -4.76 16.38 -2.15
C CYS A 43 -5.27 16.50 -0.70
N ILE A 44 -6.34 15.79 -0.36
CA ILE A 44 -6.88 15.76 1.01
C ILE A 44 -5.87 15.10 1.95
N SER A 45 -5.20 14.02 1.53
CA SER A 45 -4.16 13.36 2.33
C SER A 45 -2.96 14.27 2.58
N ALA A 46 -2.51 15.00 1.55
CA ALA A 46 -1.46 16.01 1.69
C ALA A 46 -1.87 17.07 2.70
N ALA A 47 -3.03 17.70 2.54
CA ALA A 47 -3.53 18.71 3.48
C ALA A 47 -3.68 18.14 4.91
N GLY A 48 -4.28 16.96 5.05
CA GLY A 48 -4.47 16.28 6.33
C GLY A 48 -3.16 15.95 7.04
N SER A 49 -2.13 15.56 6.29
CA SER A 49 -0.81 15.26 6.86
C SER A 49 -0.14 16.50 7.47
N TRP A 50 -0.33 17.68 6.87
CA TRP A 50 0.14 18.95 7.45
C TRP A 50 -0.66 19.38 8.69
N LEU A 51 -1.96 19.07 8.75
CA LEU A 51 -2.78 19.37 9.93
C LEU A 51 -2.40 18.54 11.16
N VAL A 52 -1.87 17.33 10.94
CA VAL A 52 -1.43 16.42 12.01
C VAL A 52 0.05 16.61 12.34
N LEU A 53 0.80 17.39 11.54
CA LEU A 53 2.20 17.68 11.77
C LEU A 53 2.40 18.41 13.10
N SER A 54 3.23 17.86 13.98
CA SER A 54 3.62 18.56 15.21
C SER A 54 4.71 19.59 14.90
N THR A 55 4.48 20.85 15.21
CA THR A 55 5.41 21.96 14.92
C THR A 55 6.40 22.25 16.06
N SER A 56 6.60 21.31 17.00
CA SER A 56 7.50 21.54 18.13
C SER A 56 8.95 21.77 17.64
N PRO A 57 9.66 22.82 18.09
CA PRO A 57 11.03 23.11 17.67
C PRO A 57 12.02 21.97 17.94
N ALA A 58 11.77 21.17 18.98
CA ALA A 58 12.56 19.98 19.34
C ALA A 58 12.37 18.78 18.39
N SER A 59 11.60 18.98 17.31
CA SER A 59 11.15 17.94 16.40
C SER A 59 11.47 18.24 14.94
N ALA A 60 12.25 19.31 14.69
CA ALA A 60 12.80 19.57 13.36
C ALA A 60 13.81 18.47 12.98
N PRO A 61 13.91 18.10 11.69
CA PRO A 61 14.97 17.23 11.19
C PRO A 61 16.36 17.73 11.63
N PRO A 62 17.33 16.83 11.87
CA PRO A 62 18.71 17.23 12.16
C PRO A 62 19.20 18.28 11.18
N ALA A 63 19.79 19.37 11.70
CA ALA A 63 20.25 20.49 10.89
C ALA A 63 21.19 19.96 9.78
N GLY A 64 20.80 20.15 8.52
CA GLY A 64 21.57 19.71 7.34
C GLY A 64 20.96 18.56 6.53
N ARG A 65 20.03 17.75 7.06
CA ARG A 65 19.43 16.61 6.32
C ARG A 65 18.04 16.85 5.74
N MET A 66 17.50 18.06 5.88
CA MET A 66 16.16 18.40 5.39
C MET A 66 16.03 18.18 3.87
N VAL A 67 17.04 18.59 3.09
CA VAL A 67 17.02 18.43 1.63
C VAL A 67 17.00 16.96 1.24
N GLU A 68 17.84 16.14 1.87
CA GLU A 68 17.85 14.69 1.66
C GLU A 68 16.49 14.06 2.00
N LEU A 69 15.89 14.46 3.11
CA LEU A 69 14.58 13.96 3.55
C LEU A 69 13.49 14.30 2.52
N VAL A 70 13.48 15.54 2.04
CA VAL A 70 12.53 15.97 1.01
C VAL A 70 12.72 15.18 -0.27
N ILE A 71 13.96 14.99 -0.74
CA ILE A 71 14.25 14.22 -1.96
C ILE A 71 13.75 12.77 -1.82
N ILE A 72 14.08 12.12 -0.70
CA ILE A 72 13.65 10.75 -0.38
C ILE A 72 12.12 10.64 -0.37
N CYS A 73 11.45 11.57 0.31
CA CYS A 73 10.00 11.58 0.42
C CYS A 73 9.33 11.89 -0.92
N VAL A 74 9.93 12.74 -1.76
CA VAL A 74 9.44 13.02 -3.12
C VAL A 74 9.53 11.79 -4.00
N ILE A 75 10.69 11.11 -4.01
CA ILE A 75 10.87 9.86 -4.77
C ILE A 75 9.87 8.81 -4.28
N SER A 76 9.76 8.62 -2.96
CA SER A 76 8.80 7.69 -2.34
C SER A 76 7.35 8.01 -2.74
N GLY A 77 6.91 9.26 -2.59
CA GLY A 77 5.54 9.66 -2.90
C GLY A 77 5.19 9.49 -4.38
N CYS A 78 6.06 9.94 -5.27
CA CYS A 78 5.89 9.78 -6.72
C CYS A 78 5.86 8.30 -7.13
N ALA A 79 6.81 7.50 -6.63
CA ALA A 79 6.86 6.07 -6.92
C ALA A 79 5.64 5.32 -6.37
N GLY A 80 5.16 5.68 -5.17
CA GLY A 80 3.95 5.09 -4.58
C GLY A 80 2.70 5.34 -5.42
N ILE A 81 2.49 6.58 -5.86
CA ILE A 81 1.36 6.93 -6.73
C ILE A 81 1.47 6.26 -8.10
N LEU A 82 2.64 6.30 -8.75
CA LEU A 82 2.85 5.62 -10.02
C LEU A 82 2.64 4.11 -9.89
N GLY A 83 3.06 3.53 -8.77
CA GLY A 83 2.83 2.14 -8.42
C GLY A 83 1.34 1.84 -8.31
N MET A 84 0.58 2.68 -7.61
CA MET A 84 -0.88 2.55 -7.50
C MET A 84 -1.59 2.69 -8.85
N LEU A 85 -1.20 3.64 -9.69
CA LEU A 85 -1.77 3.81 -11.04
C LEU A 85 -1.44 2.63 -11.97
N SER A 86 -0.20 2.11 -11.87
CA SER A 86 0.22 0.93 -12.62
C SER A 86 -0.55 -0.30 -12.15
N MET A 87 -0.68 -0.48 -10.83
CA MET A 87 -1.49 -1.54 -10.23
C MET A 87 -2.94 -1.46 -10.68
N GLU A 88 -3.55 -0.27 -10.67
CA GLU A 88 -4.92 -0.04 -11.14
C GLU A 88 -5.10 -0.56 -12.56
N LYS A 89 -4.23 -0.16 -13.50
CA LYS A 89 -4.27 -0.65 -14.88
C LYS A 89 -4.08 -2.17 -14.95
N ALA A 90 -3.13 -2.72 -14.20
CA ALA A 90 -2.83 -4.14 -14.19
C ALA A 90 -3.99 -4.98 -13.63
N MET A 91 -4.70 -4.47 -12.62
CA MET A 91 -5.83 -5.15 -11.99
C MET A 91 -7.05 -5.32 -12.92
N GLN A 92 -7.04 -4.77 -14.13
CA GLN A 92 -7.99 -5.15 -15.18
C GLN A 92 -7.85 -6.63 -15.57
N ALA A 93 -6.65 -7.21 -15.41
CA ALA A 93 -6.39 -8.65 -15.59
C ALA A 93 -6.71 -9.50 -14.34
N GLY A 94 -7.19 -8.89 -13.25
CA GLY A 94 -7.66 -9.59 -12.06
C GLY A 94 -6.62 -9.77 -10.95
N ALA A 95 -6.89 -10.73 -10.05
CA ALA A 95 -6.20 -10.90 -8.76
C ALA A 95 -4.70 -11.23 -8.86
N VAL A 96 -4.27 -11.84 -9.97
CA VAL A 96 -2.85 -12.19 -10.18
C VAL A 96 -1.98 -10.93 -10.27
N ALA A 97 -2.45 -9.89 -10.97
CA ALA A 97 -1.74 -8.62 -11.05
C ALA A 97 -1.56 -7.99 -9.66
N TRP A 98 -2.57 -8.11 -8.80
CA TRP A 98 -2.50 -7.62 -7.43
C TRP A 98 -1.44 -8.35 -6.61
N ALA A 99 -1.39 -9.69 -6.66
CA ALA A 99 -0.33 -10.45 -6.00
C ALA A 99 1.08 -10.10 -6.49
N ILE A 100 1.27 -9.88 -7.80
CA ILE A 100 2.56 -9.48 -8.34
C ILE A 100 3.02 -8.17 -7.71
N GLY A 101 2.21 -7.11 -7.72
CA GLY A 101 2.65 -5.85 -7.12
C GLY A 101 2.74 -5.88 -5.60
N GLN A 102 1.94 -6.69 -4.89
CA GLN A 102 2.11 -6.88 -3.44
C GLN A 102 3.37 -7.67 -3.08
N SER A 103 3.87 -8.50 -3.99
CA SER A 103 5.16 -9.19 -3.82
C SER A 103 6.35 -8.22 -3.77
N ALA A 104 6.14 -6.92 -4.06
CA ALA A 104 7.12 -5.86 -3.90
C ALA A 104 7.78 -5.85 -2.52
N MET A 105 7.11 -6.36 -1.48
CA MET A 105 7.65 -6.52 -0.13
C MET A 105 9.00 -7.27 -0.05
N VAL A 106 9.31 -8.09 -1.05
CA VAL A 106 10.61 -8.78 -1.16
C VAL A 106 11.76 -7.79 -1.40
N ILE A 107 11.50 -6.69 -2.12
CA ILE A 107 12.53 -5.67 -2.43
C ILE A 107 13.04 -4.95 -1.17
N PRO A 108 12.19 -4.30 -0.34
CA PRO A 108 12.67 -3.66 0.88
C PRO A 108 13.21 -4.69 1.88
N PHE A 109 12.78 -5.95 1.83
CA PHE A 109 13.38 -7.01 2.65
C PHE A 109 14.84 -7.25 2.28
N ILE A 110 15.12 -7.47 0.98
CA ILE A 110 16.47 -7.66 0.45
C ILE A 110 17.32 -6.42 0.71
N ALA A 111 16.76 -5.23 0.46
CA ALA A 111 17.42 -3.96 0.72
C ALA A 111 17.75 -3.78 2.20
N GLY A 112 16.89 -4.23 3.11
CA GLY A 112 17.17 -4.20 4.55
C GLY A 112 18.43 -4.99 4.94
N ILE A 113 18.65 -6.14 4.31
CA ILE A 113 19.85 -6.95 4.55
C ILE A 113 21.10 -6.27 3.97
N PHE A 114 21.05 -5.85 2.70
CA PHE A 114 22.24 -5.36 2.00
C PHE A 114 22.59 -3.90 2.30
N LEU A 115 21.58 -3.04 2.41
CA LEU A 115 21.77 -1.60 2.57
C LEU A 115 21.74 -1.21 4.05
N TRP A 116 20.82 -1.79 4.83
CA TRP A 116 20.62 -1.41 6.24
C TRP A 116 21.31 -2.36 7.23
N GLN A 117 22.11 -3.31 6.71
CA GLN A 117 22.86 -4.30 7.49
C GLN A 117 21.99 -5.07 8.50
N ALA A 118 20.71 -5.26 8.18
CA ALA A 118 19.82 -6.02 9.04
C ALA A 118 20.28 -7.49 9.09
N PRO A 119 20.17 -8.16 10.25
CA PRO A 119 20.62 -9.53 10.41
C PRO A 119 19.86 -10.47 9.45
N PHE A 120 20.63 -11.18 8.62
CA PHE A 120 20.09 -12.26 7.82
C PHE A 120 19.92 -13.50 8.70
N THR A 121 18.68 -13.76 9.12
CA THR A 121 18.35 -14.92 9.94
C THR A 121 17.48 -15.89 9.16
N LEU A 122 17.66 -17.19 9.41
CA LEU A 122 16.82 -18.23 8.80
C LEU A 122 15.32 -18.04 9.14
N PRO A 123 14.93 -17.70 10.38
CA PRO A 123 13.53 -17.38 10.70
C PRO A 123 12.97 -16.25 9.84
N ALA A 124 13.74 -15.19 9.63
CA ALA A 124 13.33 -14.06 8.80
C ALA A 124 13.02 -14.47 7.36
N LEU A 125 13.87 -15.30 6.77
CA LEU A 125 13.66 -15.82 5.42
C LEU A 125 12.42 -16.71 5.35
N ILE A 126 12.22 -17.60 6.33
CA ILE A 126 11.03 -18.47 6.40
C ILE A 126 9.75 -17.63 6.46
N ILE A 127 9.71 -16.59 7.28
CA ILE A 127 8.55 -15.68 7.39
C ILE A 127 8.25 -15.03 6.04
N LEU A 128 9.25 -14.47 5.37
CA LEU A 128 9.08 -13.87 4.05
C LEU A 128 8.52 -14.87 3.03
N VAL A 129 9.08 -16.08 2.99
CA VAL A 129 8.65 -17.14 2.06
C VAL A 129 7.21 -17.54 2.34
N VAL A 130 6.85 -17.75 3.61
CA VAL A 130 5.48 -18.10 4.03
C VAL A 130 4.48 -17.00 3.63
N MET A 131 4.80 -15.74 3.90
CA MET A 131 3.95 -14.59 3.54
C MET A 131 3.79 -14.42 2.02
N THR A 132 4.88 -14.57 1.28
CA THR A 132 4.87 -14.46 -0.19
C THR A 132 4.07 -15.63 -0.80
N ALA A 133 4.29 -16.86 -0.33
CA ALA A 133 3.51 -18.02 -0.74
C ALA A 133 2.02 -17.87 -0.42
N GLY A 134 1.69 -17.34 0.76
CA GLY A 134 0.33 -17.02 1.15
C GLY A 134 -0.35 -16.04 0.19
N THR A 135 0.36 -14.96 -0.18
CA THR A 135 -0.07 -13.95 -1.15
C THR A 135 -0.36 -14.58 -2.52
N VAL A 136 0.55 -15.42 -3.03
CA VAL A 136 0.39 -16.11 -4.32
C VAL A 136 -0.79 -17.09 -4.31
N LEU A 137 -0.92 -17.90 -3.25
CA LEU A 137 -2.02 -18.86 -3.12
C LEU A 137 -3.38 -18.17 -2.99
N LEU A 138 -3.44 -17.07 -2.26
CA LEU A 138 -4.65 -16.26 -2.11
C LEU A 138 -5.12 -15.73 -3.47
N ALA A 139 -4.21 -15.14 -4.26
CA ALA A 139 -4.53 -14.64 -5.59
C ALA A 139 -4.92 -15.75 -6.57
N ARG A 140 -4.24 -16.89 -6.52
CA ARG A 140 -4.62 -18.08 -7.31
C ARG A 140 -6.02 -18.56 -6.95
N GLY A 141 -6.36 -18.60 -5.66
CA GLY A 141 -7.70 -18.96 -5.19
C GLY A 141 -8.79 -18.00 -5.65
N GLN A 142 -8.50 -16.69 -5.65
CA GLN A 142 -9.41 -15.69 -6.21
C GLN A 142 -9.59 -15.86 -7.71
N HIS A 143 -8.52 -16.11 -8.46
CA HIS A 143 -8.58 -16.33 -9.90
C HIS A 143 -9.47 -17.54 -10.25
N LEU A 144 -9.27 -18.68 -9.57
CA LEU A 144 -10.07 -19.89 -9.80
C LEU A 144 -11.56 -19.68 -9.49
N CYS A 145 -11.89 -18.88 -8.48
CA CYS A 145 -13.28 -18.54 -8.15
C CYS A 145 -13.92 -17.68 -9.26
N SER A 146 -13.20 -16.70 -9.79
CA SER A 146 -13.67 -15.84 -10.88
C SER A 146 -13.87 -16.61 -12.18
N SER A 147 -12.94 -17.50 -12.56
CA SER A 147 -13.06 -18.33 -13.76
C SER A 147 -14.24 -19.30 -13.70
N ARG A 148 -14.52 -19.92 -12.54
CA ARG A 148 -15.69 -20.80 -12.37
C ARG A 148 -17.03 -20.06 -12.49
N THR A 149 -17.08 -18.82 -11.99
CA THR A 149 -18.29 -17.99 -12.08
C THR A 149 -18.56 -17.56 -13.52
N LEU A 150 -17.50 -17.27 -14.30
CA LEU A 150 -17.60 -16.94 -15.73
C LEU A 150 -17.93 -18.16 -16.61
N GLN A 151 -17.52 -19.37 -16.23
CA GLN A 151 -17.90 -20.60 -16.95
C GLN A 151 -19.36 -21.03 -16.70
N ALA A 152 -19.95 -20.66 -15.57
CA ALA A 152 -21.36 -20.96 -15.26
C ALA A 152 -22.35 -19.98 -15.91
N GLY A 153 -21.87 -18.85 -16.45
CA GLY A 153 -22.66 -17.89 -17.22
C GLY A 153 -21.93 -17.56 -18.50
N ALA A 154 -22.19 -18.32 -19.57
CA ALA A 154 -21.64 -18.03 -20.89
C ALA A 154 -22.03 -16.60 -21.32
N SER A 155 -21.08 -15.67 -21.28
CA SER A 155 -20.83 -14.62 -22.28
C SER A 155 -20.00 -13.44 -21.73
N LEU A 156 -19.08 -12.96 -22.58
CA LEU A 156 -18.68 -11.56 -22.73
C LEU A 156 -17.90 -10.87 -21.59
N HIS A 157 -16.59 -11.15 -21.51
CA HIS A 157 -15.61 -10.05 -21.53
C HIS A 157 -14.29 -10.55 -22.13
N ASN A 158 -14.15 -10.36 -23.45
CA ASN A 158 -12.85 -10.30 -24.10
C ASN A 158 -12.13 -9.04 -23.57
N GLY A 159 -11.56 -9.13 -22.37
CA GLY A 159 -10.52 -8.19 -21.94
C GLY A 159 -9.36 -8.30 -22.94
N PRO A 160 -8.70 -7.19 -23.32
CA PRO A 160 -7.67 -7.21 -24.34
C PRO A 160 -6.57 -8.23 -23.95
N GLY A 161 -6.48 -9.31 -24.70
CA GLY A 161 -5.48 -10.39 -24.57
C GLY A 161 -4.08 -9.93 -24.96
N GLY A 162 -3.60 -8.84 -24.37
CA GLY A 162 -2.27 -8.28 -24.62
C GLY A 162 -1.37 -8.39 -23.40
N SER A 163 -0.10 -8.73 -23.63
CA SER A 163 1.01 -8.75 -22.65
C SER A 163 1.20 -7.44 -21.84
N SER A 164 0.42 -6.39 -22.11
CA SER A 164 0.53 -5.07 -21.50
C SER A 164 0.17 -5.04 -20.01
N TRP A 165 -0.78 -5.86 -19.55
CA TRP A 165 -1.13 -5.92 -18.12
C TRP A 165 0.05 -6.37 -17.25
N LEU A 166 0.89 -7.27 -17.78
CA LEU A 166 2.07 -7.76 -17.08
C LEU A 166 3.11 -6.66 -16.92
N ILE A 167 3.29 -5.80 -17.93
CA ILE A 167 4.18 -4.64 -17.85
C ILE A 167 3.72 -3.71 -16.72
N PHE A 168 2.41 -3.45 -16.61
CA PHE A 168 1.87 -2.64 -15.51
C PHE A 168 1.98 -3.34 -14.14
N ALA A 169 1.80 -4.66 -14.07
CA ALA A 169 1.98 -5.43 -12.84
C ALA A 169 3.43 -5.40 -12.37
N LEU A 170 4.39 -5.67 -13.25
CA LEU A 170 5.83 -5.58 -12.99
C LEU A 170 6.25 -4.14 -12.67
N GLY A 171 5.70 -3.16 -13.39
CA GLY A 171 5.88 -1.74 -13.08
C GLY A 171 5.43 -1.42 -11.66
N SER A 172 4.26 -1.89 -11.23
CA SER A 172 3.80 -1.71 -9.86
C SER A 172 4.70 -2.40 -8.82
N PHE A 173 5.19 -3.60 -9.12
CA PHE A 173 6.13 -4.33 -8.26
C PHE A 173 7.42 -3.52 -8.04
N VAL A 174 8.03 -3.02 -9.11
CA VAL A 174 9.26 -2.22 -9.04
C VAL A 174 8.99 -0.89 -8.33
N LEU A 175 7.93 -0.17 -8.71
CA LEU A 175 7.61 1.14 -8.16
C LEU A 175 7.27 1.08 -6.67
N PHE A 176 6.50 0.08 -6.23
CA PHE A 176 6.30 -0.16 -4.82
C PHE A 176 7.59 -0.56 -4.13
N GLY A 177 8.41 -1.44 -4.71
CA GLY A 177 9.69 -1.80 -4.10
C GLY A 177 10.62 -0.60 -3.89
N VAL A 178 10.71 0.30 -4.88
CA VAL A 178 11.45 1.56 -4.79
C VAL A 178 10.85 2.45 -3.71
N GLN A 179 9.54 2.70 -3.77
CA GLN A 179 8.83 3.52 -2.77
C GLN A 179 9.10 3.02 -1.36
N GLN A 180 8.93 1.71 -1.14
CA GLN A 180 9.06 1.06 0.15
C GLN A 180 10.50 1.17 0.68
N THR A 181 11.48 0.82 -0.17
CA THR A 181 12.89 0.87 0.18
C THR A 181 13.36 2.29 0.50
N VAL A 182 13.09 3.24 -0.40
CA VAL A 182 13.50 4.65 -0.23
C VAL A 182 12.84 5.24 1.01
N SER A 183 11.56 4.95 1.24
CA SER A 183 10.86 5.48 2.41
C SER A 183 11.41 4.95 3.74
N SER A 184 12.08 3.80 3.76
CA SER A 184 12.72 3.24 4.96
C SER A 184 14.07 3.85 5.29
N LEU A 185 14.70 4.55 4.34
CA LEU A 185 16.06 5.08 4.48
C LEU A 185 16.24 6.03 5.69
N PRO A 186 15.30 6.96 6.00
CA PRO A 186 15.45 7.83 7.16
C PRO A 186 15.50 7.08 8.49
N SER A 187 14.88 5.90 8.60
CA SER A 187 14.91 5.10 9.83
C SER A 187 16.31 4.63 10.20
N ALA A 188 17.24 4.57 9.22
CA ALA A 188 18.63 4.20 9.46
C ALA A 188 19.55 5.41 9.74
N TRP A 189 19.02 6.63 9.75
CA TRP A 189 19.84 7.82 10.00
C TRP A 189 20.21 7.96 11.48
N PRO A 190 21.48 8.26 11.81
CA PRO A 190 21.86 8.60 13.17
C PRO A 190 21.08 9.83 13.63
N ASP A 191 20.63 9.80 14.88
CA ASP A 191 19.89 10.87 15.55
C ASP A 191 18.56 11.28 14.88
N TRP A 192 18.00 10.41 14.04
CA TRP A 192 16.70 10.64 13.41
C TRP A 192 15.55 10.08 14.26
N THR A 193 14.49 10.88 14.43
CA THR A 193 13.19 10.39 14.89
C THR A 193 12.07 11.12 14.15
N ASP A 194 11.09 10.41 13.59
CA ASP A 194 9.97 11.05 12.88
C ASP A 194 8.82 11.44 13.82
N ARG A 195 9.13 12.01 15.00
CA ARG A 195 8.11 12.34 16.02
C ARG A 195 7.09 13.37 15.54
N SER A 196 7.46 14.21 14.59
CA SER A 196 6.60 15.27 14.07
C SER A 196 5.71 14.86 12.92
N GLY A 197 6.03 13.75 12.23
CA GLY A 197 5.37 13.33 11.01
C GLY A 197 5.87 14.02 9.73
N TRP A 198 7.12 14.48 9.69
CA TRP A 198 7.70 15.14 8.52
C TRP A 198 7.73 14.22 7.30
N ARG A 199 8.08 12.94 7.48
CA ARG A 199 8.09 11.97 6.37
C ARG A 199 6.70 11.83 5.75
N SER A 200 5.66 11.77 6.59
CA SER A 200 4.27 11.63 6.14
C SER A 200 3.85 12.87 5.35
N ALA A 201 4.11 14.06 5.91
CA ALA A 201 3.81 15.33 5.25
C ALA A 201 4.46 15.46 3.87
N PHE A 202 5.78 15.24 3.77
CA PHE A 202 6.48 15.37 2.49
C PHE A 202 6.09 14.28 1.49
N THR A 203 5.95 13.02 1.93
CA THR A 203 5.60 11.90 1.04
C THR A 203 4.19 12.08 0.45
N LEU A 204 3.23 12.48 1.29
CA LEU A 204 1.85 12.68 0.85
C LEU A 204 1.68 13.96 0.04
N THR A 205 2.44 15.02 0.36
CA THR A 205 2.49 16.24 -0.47
C THR A 205 3.04 15.95 -1.86
N ALA A 206 4.15 15.22 -1.95
CA ALA A 206 4.72 14.82 -3.23
C ALA A 206 3.72 13.99 -4.05
N SER A 207 3.06 13.03 -3.40
CA SER A 207 1.99 12.23 -4.00
C SER A 207 0.85 13.09 -4.56
N GLY A 208 0.36 14.06 -3.77
CA GLY A 208 -0.71 14.98 -4.16
C GLY A 208 -0.33 15.90 -5.30
N VAL A 209 0.83 16.56 -5.21
CA VAL A 209 1.36 17.44 -6.26
C VAL A 209 1.57 16.67 -7.56
N PHE A 210 2.15 15.47 -7.47
CA PHE A 210 2.39 14.64 -8.65
C PHE A 210 1.09 14.19 -9.32
N MET A 211 0.07 13.78 -8.52
CA MET A 211 -1.25 13.47 -9.07
C MET A 211 -1.94 14.67 -9.72
N LEU A 212 -1.83 15.85 -9.10
CA LEU A 212 -2.34 17.08 -9.69
C LEU A 212 -1.68 17.36 -11.04
N ILE A 213 -0.36 17.23 -11.16
CA ILE A 213 0.37 17.43 -12.42
C ILE A 213 -0.13 16.45 -13.49
N LEU A 214 -0.21 15.15 -13.17
CA LEU A 214 -0.65 14.12 -14.12
C LEU A 214 -2.10 14.34 -14.59
N CYS A 215 -2.99 14.71 -13.68
CA CYS A 215 -4.41 14.85 -13.96
C CYS A 215 -4.82 16.30 -14.31
N TRP A 216 -3.90 17.26 -14.29
CA TRP A 216 -4.17 18.69 -14.46
C TRP A 216 -5.02 19.00 -15.70
N ARG A 217 -4.59 18.45 -16.85
CA ARG A 217 -5.28 18.68 -18.13
C ARG A 217 -6.65 18.01 -18.18
N GLN A 218 -6.83 16.87 -17.52
CA GLN A 218 -8.12 16.19 -17.45
C GLN A 218 -9.09 16.95 -16.53
N TRP A 219 -8.58 17.43 -15.40
CA TRP A 219 -9.34 18.24 -14.44
C TRP A 219 -9.83 19.56 -15.05
N LEU A 220 -8.95 20.27 -15.76
CA LEU A 220 -9.31 21.52 -16.44
C LEU A 220 -10.34 21.32 -17.57
N ARG A 221 -10.25 20.21 -18.32
CA ARG A 221 -11.15 19.92 -19.45
C ARG A 221 -12.57 19.55 -19.03
N LEU A 222 -12.73 18.92 -17.88
CA LEU A 222 -14.04 18.41 -17.45
C LEU A 222 -14.92 19.48 -16.81
N GLY A 223 -14.31 20.58 -16.36
CA GLY A 223 -15.00 21.68 -15.68
C GLY A 223 -15.61 21.25 -14.33
N PRO A 224 -15.73 22.15 -13.34
CA PRO A 224 -16.43 21.85 -12.08
C PRO A 224 -17.87 21.35 -12.31
N ALA A 225 -18.51 21.79 -13.39
CA ALA A 225 -19.92 21.57 -13.69
C ALA A 225 -20.31 20.12 -14.06
N ARG A 226 -19.42 19.30 -14.63
CA ARG A 226 -19.72 17.86 -14.90
C ARG A 226 -19.46 16.97 -13.70
N ILE A 227 -18.62 17.43 -12.78
CA ILE A 227 -18.32 16.76 -11.52
C ILE A 227 -19.51 16.84 -10.56
N LEU A 228 -20.35 17.88 -10.68
CA LEU A 228 -21.58 18.16 -9.93
C LEU A 228 -22.74 17.15 -10.13
N ALA A 229 -22.54 16.06 -10.87
CA ALA A 229 -23.50 14.97 -10.93
C ALA A 229 -23.75 14.39 -9.51
N ALA A 230 -24.94 13.81 -9.28
CA ALA A 230 -25.48 13.35 -7.99
C ALA A 230 -24.54 12.50 -7.09
N LYS A 231 -23.41 12.02 -7.61
CA LYS A 231 -22.39 11.23 -6.91
C LYS A 231 -21.22 12.04 -6.32
N TRP A 232 -21.13 13.36 -6.52
CA TRP A 232 -20.01 14.17 -6.01
C TRP A 232 -19.85 14.10 -4.49
N ARG A 233 -20.95 14.27 -3.74
CA ARG A 233 -20.92 14.22 -2.26
C ARG A 233 -20.42 12.86 -1.76
N TRP A 234 -20.83 11.79 -2.44
CA TRP A 234 -20.37 10.43 -2.14
C TRP A 234 -18.87 10.25 -2.46
N LEU A 235 -18.42 10.76 -3.60
CA LEU A 235 -17.01 10.71 -4.00
C LEU A 235 -16.11 11.49 -3.03
N VAL A 236 -16.51 12.69 -2.65
CA VAL A 236 -15.80 13.52 -1.65
C VAL A 236 -15.77 12.80 -0.31
N GLY A 237 -16.91 12.27 0.15
CA GLY A 237 -16.99 11.53 1.41
C GLY A 237 -16.04 10.32 1.44
N LEU A 238 -16.02 9.51 0.38
CA LEU A 238 -15.08 8.39 0.26
C LEU A 238 -13.63 8.85 0.16
N SER A 239 -13.36 9.98 -0.51
CA SER A 239 -12.00 10.52 -0.62
C SER A 239 -11.48 11.01 0.72
N VAL A 240 -12.34 11.58 1.57
CA VAL A 240 -12.00 11.95 2.95
C VAL A 240 -11.70 10.71 3.78
N ILE A 241 -12.56 9.69 3.75
CA ILE A 241 -12.34 8.44 4.50
C ILE A 241 -11.03 7.76 4.05
N TYR A 242 -10.80 7.68 2.74
CA TYR A 242 -9.57 7.16 2.17
C TYR A 242 -8.35 7.96 2.65
N ALA A 243 -8.44 9.29 2.62
CA ALA A 243 -7.36 10.15 3.08
C ALA A 243 -7.06 9.97 4.57
N CYS A 244 -8.09 9.79 5.41
CA CYS A 244 -7.88 9.44 6.82
C CYS A 244 -7.09 8.13 6.96
N PHE A 245 -7.45 7.08 6.22
CA PHE A 245 -6.68 5.83 6.23
C PHE A 245 -5.26 6.02 5.72
N VAL A 246 -5.04 6.80 4.66
CA VAL A 246 -3.69 7.06 4.12
C VAL A 246 -2.83 7.83 5.12
N VAL A 247 -3.32 8.92 5.68
CA VAL A 247 -2.57 9.74 6.64
C VAL A 247 -2.25 8.93 7.90
N SER A 248 -3.24 8.24 8.46
CA SER A 248 -3.03 7.40 9.65
C SER A 248 -2.07 6.24 9.35
N SER A 249 -2.26 5.52 8.24
CA SER A 249 -1.40 4.37 7.91
C SER A 249 0.04 4.77 7.62
N GLN A 250 0.28 5.91 6.96
CA GLN A 250 1.64 6.40 6.74
C GLN A 250 2.35 6.79 8.03
N SER A 251 1.67 7.53 8.91
CA SER A 251 2.25 7.90 10.20
C SER A 251 2.53 6.68 11.08
N LEU A 252 1.64 5.69 11.10
CA LEU A 252 1.85 4.43 11.81
C LEU A 252 2.97 3.59 11.19
N LEU A 253 3.08 3.57 9.85
CA LEU A 253 4.12 2.84 9.15
C LEU A 253 5.51 3.37 9.50
N PHE A 254 5.69 4.69 9.46
CA PHE A 254 7.00 5.29 9.76
C PHE A 254 7.41 5.07 11.21
N GLN A 255 6.45 5.15 12.14
CA GLN A 255 6.70 4.76 13.52
C GLN A 255 7.03 3.26 13.64
N ALA A 256 6.33 2.38 12.92
CA ALA A 256 6.64 0.95 12.92
C ALA A 256 8.06 0.68 12.44
N MET A 257 8.47 1.33 11.34
CA MET A 257 9.83 1.21 10.79
C MET A 257 10.89 1.63 11.79
N ASP A 258 10.74 2.80 12.41
CA ASP A 258 11.72 3.32 13.37
C ASP A 258 11.86 2.36 14.56
N ARG A 259 10.74 1.84 15.10
CA ARG A 259 10.75 0.88 16.22
C ARG A 259 11.31 -0.49 15.85
N LEU A 260 11.04 -0.96 14.63
CA LEU A 260 11.55 -2.25 14.16
C LEU A 260 13.01 -2.15 13.74
N TYR A 261 13.48 -0.99 13.28
CA TYR A 261 14.89 -0.72 13.03
C TYR A 261 15.71 -0.84 14.32
N ASP A 262 15.24 -0.25 15.43
CA ASP A 262 15.88 -0.39 16.75
C ASP A 262 16.02 -1.87 17.20
N CYS A 263 15.21 -2.76 16.65
CA CYS A 263 15.21 -4.19 16.96
C CYS A 263 15.92 -5.04 15.89
N GLY A 264 16.51 -4.45 14.83
CA GLY A 264 17.14 -5.18 13.72
C GLY A 264 16.13 -5.90 12.80
N LEU A 265 14.88 -5.45 12.77
CA LEU A 265 13.76 -6.09 12.05
C LEU A 265 13.06 -5.15 11.07
N LEU A 266 13.70 -4.06 10.64
CA LEU A 266 13.15 -3.10 9.67
C LEU A 266 12.65 -3.80 8.38
N GLN A 267 13.39 -4.81 7.91
CA GLN A 267 13.09 -5.65 6.75
C GLN A 267 11.72 -6.37 6.82
N MET A 268 11.17 -6.55 8.02
CA MET A 268 9.87 -7.20 8.24
C MET A 268 8.67 -6.27 8.14
N THR A 269 8.88 -4.96 8.18
CA THR A 269 7.79 -3.98 8.28
C THR A 269 6.79 -4.13 7.13
N TYR A 270 7.29 -4.20 5.89
CA TYR A 270 6.45 -4.33 4.69
C TYR A 270 5.84 -5.72 4.52
N PRO A 271 6.59 -6.83 4.62
CA PRO A 271 6.00 -8.16 4.61
C PRO A 271 4.83 -8.32 5.58
N LEU A 272 4.99 -7.82 6.81
CA LEU A 272 3.97 -7.85 7.84
C LEU A 272 2.74 -7.01 7.46
N ALA A 273 2.93 -5.72 7.16
CA ALA A 273 1.84 -4.81 6.84
C ALA A 273 1.05 -5.25 5.58
N ILE A 274 1.75 -5.69 4.54
CA ILE A 274 1.14 -6.17 3.29
C ILE A 274 0.37 -7.48 3.53
N SER A 275 0.93 -8.42 4.30
CA SER A 275 0.23 -9.67 4.63
C SER A 275 -1.08 -9.42 5.38
N VAL A 276 -1.07 -8.50 6.34
CA VAL A 276 -2.28 -8.10 7.08
C VAL A 276 -3.28 -7.38 6.16
N CYS A 277 -2.82 -6.53 5.24
CA CYS A 277 -3.66 -5.91 4.22
C CYS A 277 -4.36 -6.96 3.35
N MET A 278 -3.60 -7.93 2.83
CA MET A 278 -4.11 -9.05 2.02
C MET A 278 -5.16 -9.86 2.79
N LEU A 279 -4.89 -10.18 4.06
CA LEU A 279 -5.83 -10.86 4.95
C LEU A 279 -7.10 -10.07 5.19
N SER A 280 -6.98 -8.77 5.41
CA SER A 280 -8.13 -7.88 5.68
C SER A 280 -9.07 -7.82 4.48
N VAL A 281 -8.51 -7.64 3.28
CA VAL A 281 -9.28 -7.67 2.04
C VAL A 281 -9.91 -9.05 1.83
N ALA A 282 -9.17 -10.14 2.08
CA ALA A 282 -9.68 -11.50 1.96
C ALA A 282 -10.85 -11.78 2.92
N LEU A 283 -10.72 -11.40 4.18
CA LEU A 283 -11.76 -11.56 5.19
C LEU A 283 -13.01 -10.77 4.82
N TRP A 284 -12.86 -9.52 4.38
CA TRP A 284 -13.97 -8.72 3.85
C TRP A 284 -14.68 -9.45 2.69
N ASP A 285 -13.89 -10.03 1.79
CA ASP A 285 -14.34 -10.78 0.63
C ASP A 285 -15.12 -12.06 0.99
N VAL A 286 -14.81 -12.69 2.12
CA VAL A 286 -15.53 -13.87 2.63
C VAL A 286 -16.80 -13.43 3.36
N ILE A 287 -16.69 -12.45 4.26
CA ILE A 287 -17.77 -12.04 5.17
C ILE A 287 -18.89 -11.33 4.41
N VAL A 288 -18.53 -10.39 3.52
CA VAL A 288 -19.50 -9.51 2.85
C VAL A 288 -20.04 -10.16 1.58
N TRP A 289 -19.17 -10.75 0.76
CA TRP A 289 -19.59 -11.31 -0.53
C TRP A 289 -20.04 -12.77 -0.44
N ARG A 290 -19.77 -13.46 0.68
CA ARG A 290 -20.24 -14.81 1.00
C ARG A 290 -20.08 -15.84 -0.13
N ARG A 291 -19.03 -15.70 -0.94
CA ARG A 291 -18.73 -16.61 -2.06
C ARG A 291 -17.99 -17.84 -1.55
N SER A 292 -18.32 -19.01 -2.08
CA SER A 292 -17.55 -20.24 -1.84
C SER A 292 -16.12 -20.06 -2.33
N ARG A 293 -15.13 -20.45 -1.51
CA ARG A 293 -13.71 -20.28 -1.80
C ARG A 293 -13.00 -21.62 -1.93
N PRO A 294 -12.12 -21.79 -2.94
CA PRO A 294 -11.38 -23.04 -3.12
C PRO A 294 -10.37 -23.26 -1.97
N PRO A 295 -9.93 -24.50 -1.71
CA PRO A 295 -8.98 -24.81 -0.63
C PRO A 295 -7.68 -24.00 -0.68
N CYS A 296 -7.17 -23.67 -1.86
CA CYS A 296 -5.96 -22.85 -2.00
C CYS A 296 -6.12 -21.43 -1.46
N TYR A 297 -7.34 -20.86 -1.47
CA TYR A 297 -7.62 -19.56 -0.88
C TYR A 297 -7.47 -19.60 0.65
N TRP A 298 -8.06 -20.63 1.27
CA TRP A 298 -7.95 -20.87 2.71
C TRP A 298 -6.53 -21.17 3.15
N LEU A 299 -5.80 -21.98 2.38
CA LEU A 299 -4.38 -22.22 2.62
C LEU A 299 -3.57 -20.91 2.52
N GLY A 300 -3.87 -20.06 1.54
CA GLY A 300 -3.26 -18.73 1.43
C GLY A 300 -3.49 -17.88 2.67
N MET A 301 -4.73 -17.80 3.16
CA MET A 301 -5.06 -17.10 4.41
C MET A 301 -4.32 -17.71 5.61
N PHE A 302 -4.30 -19.03 5.73
CA PHE A 302 -3.61 -19.73 6.81
C PHE A 302 -2.11 -19.41 6.83
N LEU A 303 -1.45 -19.40 5.67
CA LEU A 303 -0.03 -19.05 5.56
C LEU A 303 0.21 -17.59 5.94
N LEU A 304 -0.63 -16.65 5.50
CA LEU A 304 -0.50 -15.24 5.88
C LEU A 304 -0.66 -15.06 7.40
N VAL A 305 -1.66 -15.70 8.01
CA VAL A 305 -1.87 -15.67 9.47
C VAL A 305 -0.67 -16.27 10.20
N SER A 306 -0.20 -17.43 9.75
CA SER A 306 0.97 -18.10 10.32
C SER A 306 2.22 -17.23 10.21
N GLY A 307 2.43 -16.57 9.05
CA GLY A 307 3.53 -15.64 8.86
C GLY A 307 3.48 -14.47 9.84
N VAL A 308 2.30 -13.87 10.06
CA VAL A 308 2.11 -12.78 11.04
C VAL A 308 2.45 -13.26 12.45
N PHE A 309 1.97 -14.43 12.87
CA PHE A 309 2.28 -14.99 14.19
C PHE A 309 3.75 -15.38 14.35
N LEU A 310 4.35 -15.99 13.33
CA LEU A 310 5.78 -16.31 13.31
C LEU A 310 6.60 -15.03 13.44
N CYS A 311 6.23 -13.98 12.69
CA CYS A 311 6.89 -12.69 12.79
C CYS A 311 6.86 -12.16 14.21
N ALA A 312 5.72 -12.23 14.91
CA ALA A 312 5.60 -11.76 16.30
C ALA A 312 6.34 -12.61 17.35
N SER A 313 6.85 -13.79 16.95
CA SER A 313 7.54 -14.74 17.84
C SER A 313 9.07 -14.71 17.75
N VAL A 314 9.61 -14.04 16.73
CA VAL A 314 11.06 -13.75 16.59
C VAL A 314 11.44 -12.60 17.50
#